data_AF-A0A316I198-F1
#
_entry.id   AF-A0A316I198-F1
#
_cell.length_a   1.000
_cell.length_b   1.000
_cell.length_c   1.000
_cell.angle_alpha   90.00
_cell.angle_beta   90.00
_cell.angle_gamma   90.00
#
_symmetry.space_group_name_H-M   'P 1'
#
loop_
_entity.id
_entity.type
_entity.pdbx_description
1 polymer ?
#
loop_
_entity_poly.entity_id
_entity_poly.type
_entity_poly.pdbx_seq_one_letter_code
_entity_poly.pdbx_strand_id
1 'polypeptide(L)'
;MNPPSRNEGCDVHESIPETAEQTGARRADRRRTRGGNTDNNTHPGATAAASTLGAAAAQSGRYIGAAVSQRHLGEAAYVNTWAAEFNSVTPENEMKWDAVEPSRNQSATARPTRS
;
A
#
# COMPACT_ATOMS: atom_id res chain seq x y z
N MET A 1 -24.02 -70.91 5.39
CA MET A 1 -24.87 -69.72 5.28
C MET A 1 -24.01 -68.48 5.48
N ASN A 2 -24.26 -67.47 4.63
CA ASN A 2 -23.50 -66.24 4.36
C ASN A 2 -23.28 -65.36 5.62
N PRO A 3 -22.17 -64.57 5.70
CA PRO A 3 -21.65 -63.96 6.92
C PRO A 3 -21.88 -62.42 6.96
N PRO A 4 -20.93 -61.54 7.39
CA PRO A 4 -21.15 -60.50 8.39
C PRO A 4 -21.18 -59.07 7.80
N SER A 5 -21.51 -58.08 8.64
CA SER A 5 -20.94 -56.74 8.47
C SER A 5 -20.30 -56.29 9.78
N ARG A 6 -19.01 -56.65 9.86
CA ARG A 6 -17.87 -56.05 10.60
C ARG A 6 -18.08 -54.59 10.97
N ASN A 7 -17.54 -54.04 12.06
CA ASN A 7 -16.53 -54.41 13.06
C ASN A 7 -16.83 -53.47 14.26
N GLU A 8 -16.89 -53.92 15.52
CA GLU A 8 -15.75 -54.06 16.45
C GLU A 8 -14.88 -52.79 16.48
N GLY A 9 -14.62 -52.09 17.59
CA GLY A 9 -14.93 -52.23 19.01
C GLY A 9 -14.83 -50.83 19.64
N CYS A 10 -15.39 -50.56 20.82
CA CYS A 10 -14.83 -50.95 22.13
C CYS A 10 -13.42 -50.33 22.30
N ASP A 11 -13.09 -49.45 23.25
CA ASP A 11 -13.48 -49.36 24.64
C ASP A 11 -12.96 -48.03 25.26
N VAL A 12 -13.72 -47.50 26.23
CA VAL A 12 -13.31 -46.96 27.56
C VAL A 12 -12.16 -45.92 27.61
N HIS A 13 -12.36 -44.62 27.90
CA HIS A 13 -12.88 -43.92 29.10
C HIS A 13 -12.02 -44.06 30.38
N GLU A 14 -11.13 -43.09 30.64
CA GLU A 14 -10.53 -42.84 31.96
C GLU A 14 -10.28 -41.31 32.15
N SER A 15 -11.15 -40.70 32.95
CA SER A 15 -10.98 -39.62 33.95
C SER A 15 -9.98 -38.42 33.81
N ILE A 16 -10.54 -37.23 33.45
CA ILE A 16 -10.45 -35.83 34.03
C ILE A 16 -9.09 -35.12 34.34
N PRO A 17 -8.99 -33.75 34.44
CA PRO A 17 -10.02 -32.69 34.34
C PRO A 17 -9.67 -31.36 33.59
N GLU A 18 -10.73 -30.59 33.30
CA GLU A 18 -10.88 -29.11 33.36
C GLU A 18 -9.87 -28.23 32.58
N THR A 19 -10.26 -27.48 31.56
CA THR A 19 -11.06 -26.25 31.73
C THR A 19 -11.72 -25.84 30.41
N ALA A 20 -12.85 -25.15 30.52
CA ALA A 20 -13.65 -24.47 29.48
C ALA A 20 -14.82 -25.27 28.86
N GLU A 21 -15.85 -25.47 29.68
CA GLU A 21 -17.23 -25.08 29.31
C GLU A 21 -17.22 -23.70 28.59
N GLN A 22 -18.03 -23.33 27.61
CA GLN A 22 -19.25 -23.91 27.04
C GLN A 22 -19.57 -23.08 25.77
N THR A 23 -20.39 -23.67 24.91
CA THR A 23 -21.40 -22.98 24.07
C THR A 23 -20.99 -22.70 22.62
N GLY A 24 -21.55 -23.52 21.72
CA GLY A 24 -21.83 -23.08 20.35
C GLY A 24 -21.43 -24.02 19.23
N ALA A 25 -21.98 -25.24 19.22
CA ALA A 25 -22.25 -26.03 18.02
C ALA A 25 -21.06 -26.36 17.08
N ARG A 26 -20.46 -27.52 17.36
CA ARG A 26 -19.85 -28.38 16.34
C ARG A 26 -20.88 -28.83 15.30
N ARG A 27 -20.36 -29.20 14.13
CA ARG A 27 -20.87 -30.19 13.15
C ARG A 27 -21.63 -29.65 11.94
N ALA A 28 -20.86 -29.38 10.89
CA ALA A 28 -21.13 -29.96 9.58
C ALA A 28 -19.79 -30.37 8.94
N ASP A 29 -19.33 -31.56 9.30
CA ASP A 29 -18.35 -32.33 8.56
C ASP A 29 -19.10 -33.18 7.52
N ARG A 30 -18.85 -32.93 6.22
CA ARG A 30 -18.70 -34.02 5.24
C ARG A 30 -18.11 -33.53 3.93
N ARG A 31 -16.80 -33.71 3.82
CA ARG A 31 -16.03 -34.10 2.64
C ARG A 31 -16.82 -34.22 1.32
N ARG A 32 -16.70 -33.22 0.44
CA ARG A 32 -16.70 -33.41 -1.03
C ARG A 32 -15.52 -32.65 -1.62
N THR A 33 -14.48 -33.40 -1.96
CA THR A 33 -13.42 -32.97 -2.86
C THR A 33 -14.02 -32.65 -4.23
N ARG A 34 -14.06 -31.37 -4.61
CA ARG A 34 -14.04 -30.93 -6.01
C ARG A 34 -13.42 -29.54 -6.04
N GLY A 35 -12.21 -29.45 -6.60
CA GLY A 35 -11.43 -28.24 -6.70
C GLY A 35 -12.19 -27.07 -7.34
N GLY A 36 -11.79 -25.86 -6.94
CA GLY A 36 -12.36 -24.62 -7.43
C GLY A 36 -11.73 -23.38 -6.81
N ASN A 37 -10.40 -23.31 -6.83
CA ASN A 37 -9.61 -22.07 -6.98
C ASN A 37 -9.95 -20.88 -6.05
N THR A 38 -9.41 -20.87 -4.83
CA THR A 38 -9.36 -19.67 -3.97
C THR A 38 -8.03 -18.92 -4.07
N ASP A 39 -7.19 -19.29 -5.03
CA ASP A 39 -5.74 -19.12 -4.87
C ASP A 39 -5.17 -18.04 -5.80
N ASN A 40 -6.02 -17.24 -6.45
CA ASN A 40 -5.59 -16.32 -7.51
C ASN A 40 -5.72 -14.83 -7.18
N ASN A 41 -5.94 -14.44 -5.92
CA ASN A 41 -5.99 -13.00 -5.59
C ASN A 41 -5.18 -12.56 -4.36
N THR A 42 -4.39 -13.46 -3.78
CA THR A 42 -3.37 -13.04 -2.80
C THR A 42 -2.02 -13.05 -3.51
N HIS A 43 -1.73 -11.96 -4.20
CA HIS A 43 -0.35 -11.67 -4.61
C HIS A 43 0.46 -11.42 -3.33
N PRO A 44 1.51 -12.23 -3.03
CA PRO A 44 2.46 -11.91 -1.98
C PRO A 44 3.24 -10.68 -2.43
N GLY A 45 2.71 -9.51 -2.07
CA GLY A 45 3.14 -8.23 -2.62
C GLY A 45 2.09 -7.13 -2.56
N ALA A 46 0.93 -7.35 -1.92
CA ALA A 46 0.04 -6.26 -1.55
C ALA A 46 0.72 -5.39 -0.47
N THR A 47 1.71 -4.58 -0.87
CA THR A 47 2.03 -3.35 -0.17
C THR A 47 0.71 -2.60 -0.03
N ALA A 48 0.40 -2.11 1.17
CA ALA A 48 -0.82 -1.32 1.40
C ALA A 48 -0.98 -0.33 0.25
N ALA A 49 -2.19 -0.29 -0.35
CA ALA A 49 -2.46 0.59 -1.47
C ALA A 49 -2.06 2.01 -1.06
N ALA A 50 -1.01 2.53 -1.70
CA ALA A 50 -0.53 3.85 -1.40
C ALA A 50 -1.62 4.85 -1.78
N SER A 51 -1.99 5.72 -0.84
CA SER A 51 -3.09 6.68 -1.03
C SER A 51 -2.68 7.89 -1.87
N THR A 52 -1.40 8.02 -2.22
CA THR A 52 -0.85 9.13 -3.01
C THR A 52 0.17 8.62 -4.03
N LEU A 53 0.33 9.36 -5.12
CA LEU A 53 1.23 8.98 -6.22
C LEU A 53 2.70 8.88 -5.77
N GLY A 54 3.15 9.81 -4.94
CA GLY A 54 4.49 9.83 -4.35
C GLY A 54 4.75 8.65 -3.42
N ALA A 55 3.76 8.25 -2.62
CA ALA A 55 3.87 7.08 -1.74
C ALA A 55 3.95 5.78 -2.56
N ALA A 56 3.20 5.68 -3.67
CA ALA A 56 3.27 4.53 -4.57
C ALA A 56 4.65 4.42 -5.25
N ALA A 57 5.20 5.55 -5.71
CA ALA A 57 6.51 5.59 -6.33
C ALA A 57 7.63 5.18 -5.36
N ALA A 58 7.55 5.66 -4.10
CA ALA A 58 8.53 5.37 -3.06
C ALA A 58 8.64 3.88 -2.72
N GLN A 59 7.55 3.10 -2.84
CA GLN A 59 7.58 1.64 -2.65
C GLN A 59 8.55 0.93 -3.61
N SER A 60 8.83 1.54 -4.77
CA SER A 60 9.79 1.05 -5.76
C SER A 60 11.12 1.79 -5.75
N GLY A 61 11.37 2.67 -4.77
CA GLY A 61 12.55 3.54 -4.72
C GLY A 61 12.58 4.61 -5.82
N ARG A 62 11.42 4.95 -6.39
CA ARG A 62 11.27 5.91 -7.49
C ARG A 62 10.59 7.19 -7.02
N TYR A 63 10.73 8.24 -7.82
CA TYR A 63 10.11 9.53 -7.58
C TYR A 63 9.08 9.84 -8.67
N ILE A 64 8.04 10.56 -8.29
CA ILE A 64 7.12 11.20 -9.22
C ILE A 64 7.06 12.67 -8.83
N GLY A 65 7.42 13.51 -9.81
CA GLY A 65 7.48 14.96 -9.63
C GLY A 65 6.50 15.70 -10.51
N ALA A 66 6.31 16.98 -10.17
CA ALA A 66 5.53 17.92 -10.95
C ALA A 66 6.38 19.14 -11.32
N ALA A 67 6.06 19.74 -12.48
CA ALA A 67 6.55 21.07 -12.81
C ALA A 67 5.75 22.10 -12.01
N VAL A 68 6.44 22.90 -11.21
CA VAL A 68 5.82 23.89 -10.32
C VAL A 68 6.24 25.29 -10.76
N SER A 69 5.26 26.18 -10.91
CA SER A 69 5.52 27.61 -11.13
C SER A 69 5.24 28.41 -9.86
N GLN A 70 6.09 29.39 -9.60
CA GLN A 70 5.92 30.33 -8.48
C GLN A 70 4.59 31.10 -8.56
N ARG A 71 4.05 31.29 -9.76
CA ARG A 71 2.80 32.04 -9.99
C ARG A 71 1.57 31.38 -9.36
N HIS A 72 1.61 30.06 -9.18
CA HIS A 72 0.49 29.30 -8.63
C HIS A 72 0.67 28.96 -7.13
N LEU A 73 1.77 29.38 -6.50
CA LEU A 73 2.02 29.09 -5.07
C LEU A 73 1.09 29.84 -4.12
N GLY A 74 0.37 30.85 -4.59
CA GLY A 74 -0.71 31.51 -3.83
C GLY A 74 -2.05 30.77 -3.88
N GLU A 75 -2.19 29.77 -4.76
CA GLU A 75 -3.44 29.02 -4.95
C GLU A 75 -3.45 27.79 -4.05
N ALA A 76 -4.27 27.85 -2.98
CA ALA A 76 -4.29 26.81 -1.95
C ALA A 76 -4.61 25.41 -2.50
N ALA A 77 -5.52 25.31 -3.47
CA ALA A 77 -5.85 24.04 -4.11
C ALA A 77 -4.63 23.43 -4.84
N TYR A 78 -3.90 24.26 -5.60
CA TYR A 78 -2.70 23.85 -6.32
C TYR A 78 -1.61 23.33 -5.37
N VAL A 79 -1.31 24.09 -4.31
CA VAL A 79 -0.28 23.72 -3.32
C VAL A 79 -0.67 22.46 -2.54
N ASN A 80 -1.94 22.33 -2.14
CA ASN A 80 -2.40 21.18 -1.38
C ASN A 80 -2.34 19.89 -2.21
N THR A 81 -2.75 19.93 -3.48
CA THR A 81 -2.63 18.78 -4.37
C THR A 81 -1.16 18.43 -4.62
N TRP A 82 -0.31 19.43 -4.89
CA TRP A 82 1.11 19.18 -5.10
C TRP A 82 1.77 18.52 -3.89
N ALA A 83 1.56 19.07 -2.69
CA ALA A 83 2.18 18.59 -1.45
C ALA A 83 1.68 17.19 -1.04
N ALA A 84 0.45 16.83 -1.39
CA ALA A 84 -0.10 15.50 -1.11
C ALA A 84 0.41 14.42 -2.08
N GLU A 85 0.51 14.75 -3.36
CA GLU A 85 0.68 13.74 -4.43
C GLU A 85 2.12 13.55 -4.90
N PHE A 86 2.99 14.55 -4.82
CA PHE A 86 4.30 14.52 -5.47
C PHE A 86 5.46 14.57 -4.47
N ASN A 87 6.58 13.94 -4.82
CA ASN A 87 7.78 13.88 -3.98
C ASN A 87 9.04 14.44 -4.66
N SER A 88 8.88 15.05 -5.84
CA SER A 88 9.95 15.73 -6.57
C SER A 88 9.40 16.98 -7.26
N VAL A 89 10.24 18.00 -7.43
CA VAL A 89 9.84 19.30 -7.99
C VAL A 89 10.80 19.72 -9.09
N THR A 90 10.26 20.26 -10.18
CA THR A 90 11.03 20.94 -11.22
C THR A 90 10.44 22.33 -11.41
N PRO A 91 11.22 23.42 -11.30
CA PRO A 91 10.72 24.76 -11.59
C PRO A 91 10.33 24.88 -13.06
N GLU A 92 9.09 25.28 -13.33
CA GLU A 92 8.54 25.31 -14.69
C GLU A 92 9.27 26.33 -15.57
N ASN A 93 9.53 27.52 -15.03
CA ASN A 93 10.11 28.61 -15.80
C ASN A 93 11.23 29.34 -15.08
N GLU A 94 11.31 29.21 -13.76
CA GLU A 94 12.13 30.04 -12.90
C GLU A 94 13.62 29.68 -12.95
N MET A 95 13.95 28.52 -13.55
CA MET A 95 15.32 28.10 -13.85
C MET A 95 15.69 28.23 -15.33
N LYS A 96 14.81 28.77 -16.18
CA LYS A 96 15.17 29.05 -17.58
C LYS A 96 16.14 30.22 -17.64
N TRP A 97 16.97 30.24 -18.68
CA TRP A 97 18.00 31.28 -18.90
C TRP A 97 17.44 32.69 -18.74
N ASP A 98 16.31 32.99 -19.37
CA ASP A 98 15.67 34.32 -19.29
C ASP A 98 15.24 34.71 -17.86
N ALA A 99 14.97 33.73 -17.00
CA ALA A 99 14.62 33.95 -15.61
C ALA A 99 15.85 34.09 -14.71
N VAL A 100 16.91 33.33 -14.97
CA VAL A 100 18.13 33.34 -14.13
C VAL A 100 19.13 34.42 -14.55
N GLU A 101 19.18 34.78 -15.83
CA GLU A 101 20.09 35.79 -16.41
C GLU A 101 19.35 36.66 -17.46
N PRO A 102 18.51 37.62 -17.02
CA PRO A 102 17.75 38.49 -17.92
C PRO A 102 18.63 39.41 -18.77
N SER A 103 19.88 39.62 -18.34
CA SER A 103 20.90 40.40 -19.04
C SER A 103 22.26 39.80 -18.71
N ARG A 104 23.19 39.86 -19.67
CA ARG A 104 24.50 39.23 -19.53
C ARG A 104 25.20 39.67 -18.25
N ASN A 105 25.69 38.70 -17.48
CA ASN A 105 26.35 38.88 -16.17
C ASN A 105 25.44 39.40 -15.04
N GLN A 106 24.12 39.42 -15.21
CA GLN A 106 23.15 39.80 -14.17
C GLN A 106 22.34 38.58 -13.76
N SER A 107 22.77 37.91 -12.70
CA SER A 107 22.07 36.72 -12.21
C SER A 107 21.04 37.07 -11.13
N ALA A 108 19.82 36.57 -11.27
CA ALA A 108 18.73 36.80 -10.32
C ALA A 108 18.98 36.17 -8.93
N THR A 109 19.90 35.20 -8.84
CA THR A 109 20.28 34.51 -7.59
C THR A 109 21.45 35.20 -6.87
N ALA A 110 22.05 36.25 -7.44
CA ALA A 110 23.16 36.96 -6.80
C ALA A 110 22.69 37.63 -5.49
N ARG A 111 23.37 37.30 -4.38
CA ARG A 111 23.15 37.93 -3.06
C ARG A 111 23.29 39.46 -3.17
N PRO A 112 22.44 40.26 -2.50
CA PRO A 112 22.66 41.69 -2.42
C PRO A 112 24.03 41.95 -1.78
N THR A 113 24.88 42.71 -2.47
CA THR A 113 26.17 43.14 -1.95
C THR A 113 25.91 43.98 -0.70
N ARG A 114 26.32 43.46 0.45
CA ARG A 114 26.28 44.20 1.71
C ARG A 114 27.28 45.34 1.58
N SER A 115 26.78 46.58 1.54
CA SER A 115 27.58 47.81 1.53
C SER A 115 28.51 47.90 2.72
#